data_AF-A0A1V5YW77-F1
#
_entry.id   AF-A0A1V5YW77-F1
#
_cell.length_a   1.000
_cell.length_b   1.000
_cell.length_c   1.000
_cell.angle_alpha   90.00
_cell.angle_beta   90.00
_cell.angle_gamma   90.00
#
_symmetry.space_group_name_H-M   'P 1'
#
loop_
_entity.id
_entity.type
_entity.pdbx_description
1 polymer ?
#
loop_
_entity_poly.entity_id
_entity_poly.type
_entity_poly.pdbx_seq_one_letter_code
_entity_poly.pdbx_strand_id
1 'polypeptide(L)'
;MHYLKTDAAEAETLTGEQDRAKAIKILASWGAKEIMLTHHTEVMVCVAGELFTAPFTARNLSGRTGRGDTCFASYCYWRTDHTPEEACRFAAEVTSRKMERPGPFTGNIKDILN
;
A
#
# COMPACT_ATOMS: atom_id res chain seq x y z
N MET A 1 -9.49 -11.85 -10.00
CA MET A 1 -9.29 -11.33 -8.62
C MET A 1 -9.55 -9.82 -8.63
N HIS A 2 -10.23 -9.27 -7.62
CA HIS A 2 -10.51 -7.81 -7.57
C HIS A 2 -9.30 -7.02 -7.03
N TYR A 3 -8.71 -7.48 -5.93
CA TYR A 3 -7.53 -6.90 -5.32
C TYR A 3 -6.42 -7.94 -5.23
N LEU A 4 -5.18 -7.53 -5.48
CA LEU A 4 -3.97 -8.30 -5.21
C LEU A 4 -3.05 -7.43 -4.35
N LYS A 5 -2.56 -7.96 -3.23
CA LYS A 5 -1.53 -7.31 -2.42
C LYS A 5 -0.29 -8.18 -2.40
N THR A 6 0.87 -7.54 -2.57
CA THR A 6 2.20 -8.14 -2.53
C THR A 6 3.16 -7.15 -1.88
N ASP A 7 4.22 -7.63 -1.26
CA ASP A 7 5.41 -6.80 -1.01
C ASP A 7 6.41 -6.89 -2.17
N ALA A 8 7.47 -6.09 -2.10
CA ALA A 8 8.48 -6.01 -3.15
C ALA A 8 9.20 -7.35 -3.41
N ALA A 9 9.48 -8.15 -2.37
CA ALA A 9 10.17 -9.42 -2.52
C ALA A 9 9.23 -10.50 -3.08
N GLU A 10 7.97 -10.49 -2.64
CA GLU A 10 6.91 -11.32 -3.21
C GLU A 10 6.68 -10.98 -4.71
N ALA A 11 6.67 -9.69 -5.07
CA ALA A 11 6.49 -9.24 -6.45
C ALA A 11 7.66 -9.66 -7.36
N GLU A 12 8.89 -9.53 -6.87
CA GLU A 12 10.08 -10.01 -7.57
C GLU A 12 10.04 -11.52 -7.76
N THR A 13 9.68 -12.27 -6.71
CA THR A 13 9.58 -13.74 -6.77
C THR A 13 8.56 -14.19 -7.82
N LEU A 14 7.41 -13.51 -7.89
CA LEU A 14 6.36 -13.84 -8.85
C LEU A 14 6.76 -13.48 -10.28
N THR A 15 7.33 -12.29 -10.48
CA THR A 15 7.49 -11.70 -11.83
C THR A 15 8.88 -11.88 -12.43
N GLY A 16 9.89 -12.17 -11.61
CA GLY A 16 11.30 -12.15 -12.00
C GLY A 16 11.88 -10.75 -12.20
N GLU A 17 11.16 -9.69 -11.80
CA GLU A 17 11.52 -8.29 -12.05
C GLU A 17 11.80 -7.54 -10.74
N GLN A 18 12.94 -6.85 -10.68
CA GLN A 18 13.40 -6.09 -9.52
C GLN A 18 12.86 -4.65 -9.54
N ASP A 19 12.58 -4.10 -10.72
CA ASP A 19 11.91 -2.81 -10.86
C ASP A 19 10.44 -2.95 -10.43
N ARG A 20 10.10 -2.39 -9.27
CA ARG A 20 8.74 -2.44 -8.71
C ARG A 20 7.67 -1.91 -9.65
N ALA A 21 7.97 -0.86 -10.43
CA ALA A 21 7.01 -0.26 -11.36
C ALA A 21 6.77 -1.15 -12.58
N LYS A 22 7.77 -1.94 -12.99
CA LYS A 22 7.58 -2.99 -14.01
C LYS A 22 6.89 -4.22 -13.43
N ALA A 23 7.30 -4.68 -12.26
CA ALA A 23 6.72 -5.84 -11.59
C ALA A 23 5.20 -5.67 -11.39
N ILE A 24 4.75 -4.52 -10.89
CA ILE A 24 3.31 -4.27 -10.68
C ILE A 24 2.52 -4.23 -12.00
N LYS A 25 3.14 -3.78 -13.11
CA LYS A 25 2.52 -3.80 -14.45
C LYS A 25 2.44 -5.21 -15.01
N ILE A 26 3.45 -6.06 -14.76
CA ILE A 26 3.40 -7.49 -15.11
C ILE A 26 2.25 -8.15 -14.35
N LEU A 27 2.14 -7.94 -13.04
CA LEU A 27 1.04 -8.47 -12.22
C LEU A 27 -0.33 -8.00 -12.72
N ALA A 28 -0.45 -6.73 -13.15
CA ALA A 28 -1.66 -6.21 -13.76
C ALA A 28 -2.03 -6.94 -15.06
N SER A 29 -1.03 -7.28 -15.89
CA SER A 29 -1.26 -8.00 -17.14
C SER A 29 -1.79 -9.43 -16.96
N TRP A 30 -1.64 -10.00 -15.76
CA TRP A 30 -2.20 -11.32 -15.41
C TRP A 30 -3.68 -11.28 -15.02
N GLY A 31 -4.31 -10.10 -15.03
CA GLY A 31 -5.76 -9.93 -14.87
C GLY A 31 -6.24 -9.54 -13.47
N ALA A 32 -5.34 -9.11 -12.57
CA ALA A 32 -5.74 -8.42 -11.34
C ALA A 32 -6.19 -6.99 -11.67
N LYS A 33 -7.31 -6.55 -11.08
CA LYS A 33 -7.89 -5.23 -11.38
C LYS A 33 -7.22 -4.08 -10.64
N GLU A 34 -7.00 -4.27 -9.34
CA GLU A 34 -6.27 -3.34 -8.49
C GLU A 34 -5.15 -4.10 -7.76
N ILE A 35 -3.91 -3.62 -7.92
CA ILE A 35 -2.73 -4.26 -7.35
C ILE A 35 -2.08 -3.28 -6.39
N MET A 36 -1.79 -3.72 -5.17
CA MET A 36 -0.99 -2.99 -4.20
C MET A 36 0.37 -3.69 -4.04
N LEU A 37 1.44 -2.92 -4.22
CA LEU A 37 2.81 -3.34 -3.94
C LEU A 37 3.37 -2.48 -2.81
N THR A 38 3.70 -3.10 -1.68
CA THR A 38 4.33 -2.40 -0.55
C THR A 38 5.85 -2.57 -0.55
N HIS A 39 6.57 -1.47 -0.34
CA HIS A 39 8.01 -1.44 -0.10
C HIS A 39 8.30 -0.86 1.29
N HIS A 40 9.53 -0.92 1.80
CA HIS A 40 9.81 -0.38 3.13
C HIS A 40 9.73 1.15 3.21
N THR A 41 9.79 1.86 2.07
CA THR A 41 9.74 3.33 1.97
C THR A 41 8.42 3.88 1.46
N GLU A 42 7.58 3.07 0.81
CA GLU A 42 6.42 3.55 0.06
C GLU A 42 5.41 2.43 -0.20
N VAL A 43 4.21 2.83 -0.63
CA VAL A 43 3.21 1.95 -1.26
C VAL A 43 2.97 2.42 -2.69
N MET A 44 2.79 1.45 -3.60
CA MET A 44 2.40 1.66 -4.98
C MET A 44 1.09 0.92 -5.25
N VAL A 45 0.19 1.56 -5.96
CA VAL A 45 -1.09 0.98 -6.39
C VAL A 45 -1.20 1.10 -7.90
N CYS A 46 -1.58 0.01 -8.57
CA CYS A 46 -1.90 -0.03 -9.99
C CYS A 46 -3.39 -0.28 -10.20
N VAL A 47 -4.08 0.62 -10.89
CA VAL A 47 -5.50 0.48 -11.26
C VAL A 47 -5.64 0.82 -12.74
N ALA A 48 -6.20 -0.10 -13.53
CA ALA A 48 -6.39 0.10 -14.97
C ALA A 48 -5.12 0.55 -15.73
N GLY A 49 -3.93 0.16 -15.25
CA GLY A 49 -2.64 0.52 -15.85
C GLY A 49 -2.03 1.84 -15.34
N GLU A 50 -2.79 2.63 -14.58
CA GLU A 50 -2.30 3.85 -13.93
C GLU A 50 -1.60 3.50 -12.60
N LEU A 51 -0.50 4.19 -12.31
CA LEU A 51 0.28 3.99 -11.09
C LEU A 51 0.14 5.19 -10.15
N PHE A 52 -0.17 4.89 -8.89
CA PHE A 52 -0.23 5.84 -7.80
C PHE A 52 0.76 5.44 -6.72
N THR A 53 1.59 6.36 -6.26
CA THR A 53 2.59 6.11 -5.22
C THR A 53 2.44 7.09 -4.08
N ALA A 54 2.71 6.62 -2.86
CA ALA A 54 2.77 7.47 -1.68
C ALA A 54 3.88 6.98 -0.73
N PRO A 55 4.73 7.90 -0.22
CA PRO A 55 5.81 7.54 0.67
C PRO A 55 5.29 7.22 2.07
N PHE A 56 6.01 6.37 2.80
CA PHE A 56 5.85 6.25 4.23
C PHE A 56 6.71 7.29 4.95
N THR A 57 6.13 7.99 5.92
CA THR A 57 6.69 9.16 6.62
C THR A 57 6.87 8.91 8.12
N ALA A 58 6.89 7.64 8.53
CA ALA A 58 7.02 7.25 9.94
C ALA A 58 8.33 7.78 10.56
N ARG A 59 8.22 8.38 11.76
CA ARG A 59 9.38 8.90 12.51
C ARG A 59 10.25 7.80 13.10
N ASN A 60 9.68 6.62 13.31
CA ASN A 60 10.38 5.42 13.77
C ASN A 60 9.65 4.15 13.29
N LEU A 61 10.28 2.98 13.46
CA LEU A 61 9.76 1.69 12.98
C LEU A 61 9.47 0.69 14.11
N SER A 62 9.23 1.16 15.34
CA SER A 62 8.99 0.30 16.50
C SER A 62 7.73 -0.58 16.36
N GLY A 63 6.74 -0.13 15.59
CA GLY A 63 5.46 -0.78 15.32
C GLY A 63 5.34 -1.47 13.96
N ARG A 64 6.45 -1.79 13.28
CA ARG A 64 6.44 -2.25 11.88
C ARG A 64 5.65 -3.53 11.60
N THR A 65 5.41 -4.37 12.62
CA THR A 65 4.68 -5.64 12.47
C THR A 65 3.21 -5.38 12.12
N GLY A 66 2.73 -6.05 11.07
CA GLY A 66 1.36 -5.88 10.55
C GLY A 66 1.17 -4.61 9.71
N ARG A 67 2.25 -3.94 9.27
CA ARG A 67 2.14 -2.74 8.41
C ARG A 67 1.46 -3.03 7.08
N GLY A 68 1.72 -4.20 6.49
CA GLY A 68 1.14 -4.60 5.21
C GLY A 68 -0.37 -4.76 5.30
N ASP A 69 -0.85 -5.41 6.36
CA ASP A 69 -2.28 -5.58 6.63
C ASP A 69 -2.95 -4.24 6.90
N THR A 70 -2.29 -3.37 7.69
CA THR A 70 -2.78 -2.02 7.95
C THR A 70 -2.90 -1.21 6.66
N CYS A 71 -1.88 -1.25 5.81
CA CYS A 71 -1.86 -0.55 4.53
C CYS A 71 -2.99 -1.02 3.62
N PHE A 72 -3.12 -2.34 3.44
CA PHE A 72 -4.12 -2.92 2.56
C PHE A 72 -5.55 -2.68 3.07
N ALA A 73 -5.80 -2.88 4.36
CA ALA A 73 -7.11 -2.61 4.96
C ALA A 73 -7.49 -1.12 4.86
N SER A 74 -6.52 -0.21 5.10
CA SER A 74 -6.75 1.23 5.01
C SER A 74 -7.07 1.68 3.58
N TYR A 75 -6.35 1.13 2.59
CA TYR A 75 -6.63 1.37 1.19
C TYR A 75 -8.03 0.88 0.82
N CYS A 76 -8.36 -0.39 1.11
CA CYS A 76 -9.67 -0.95 0.80
C CYS A 76 -10.81 -0.17 1.47
N TYR A 77 -10.63 0.26 2.73
CA TYR A 77 -11.60 1.09 3.44
C TYR A 77 -11.82 2.42 2.71
N TRP A 78 -10.75 3.18 2.45
CA TRP A 78 -10.87 4.52 1.85
C TRP A 78 -11.35 4.48 0.40
N ARG A 79 -10.90 3.47 -0.35
CA ARG A 79 -11.19 3.28 -1.78
C ARG A 79 -12.68 3.05 -2.09
N THR A 80 -13.50 2.70 -1.10
CA THR A 80 -14.95 2.52 -1.26
C THR A 80 -15.64 3.77 -1.84
N ASP A 81 -15.25 4.95 -1.35
CA ASP A 81 -15.86 6.24 -1.70
C ASP A 81 -14.86 7.24 -2.32
N HIS A 82 -13.59 6.86 -2.48
CA HIS A 82 -12.51 7.74 -2.94
C HIS A 82 -11.75 7.17 -4.14
N THR A 83 -11.01 8.05 -4.82
CA THR A 83 -10.14 7.67 -5.94
C THR A 83 -8.99 6.76 -5.50
N PRO A 84 -8.38 5.99 -6.43
CA PRO A 84 -7.19 5.20 -6.13
C PRO A 84 -6.03 6.03 -5.55
N GLU A 85 -5.84 7.25 -6.05
CA GLU A 85 -4.78 8.15 -5.60
C GLU A 85 -5.01 8.61 -4.15
N GLU A 86 -6.23 9.04 -3.81
CA GLU A 86 -6.60 9.42 -2.44
C GLU A 86 -6.47 8.25 -1.48
N ALA A 87 -6.94 7.06 -1.88
CA ALA A 87 -6.83 5.86 -1.07
C ALA A 87 -5.37 5.42 -0.87
N CYS A 88 -4.51 5.58 -1.88
CA CYS A 88 -3.07 5.31 -1.80
C CYS A 88 -2.40 6.23 -0.77
N ARG A 89 -2.66 7.55 -0.84
CA ARG A 89 -2.15 8.53 0.13
C ARG A 89 -2.66 8.24 1.55
N PHE A 90 -3.95 7.99 1.70
CA PHE A 90 -4.55 7.66 3.00
C PHE A 90 -3.91 6.42 3.62
N ALA A 91 -3.76 5.35 2.84
CA ALA A 91 -3.13 4.12 3.30
C ALA A 91 -1.67 4.33 3.72
N ALA A 92 -0.92 5.16 3.00
CA ALA A 92 0.46 5.49 3.34
C ALA A 92 0.56 6.23 4.68
N GLU A 93 -0.32 7.20 4.93
CA GLU A 93 -0.32 7.98 6.17
C GLU A 93 -0.72 7.12 7.39
N VAL A 94 -1.78 6.31 7.28
CA VAL A 94 -2.18 5.38 8.35
C VAL A 94 -1.06 4.39 8.65
N THR A 95 -0.45 3.84 7.61
CA THR A 95 0.65 2.87 7.75
C THR A 95 1.86 3.52 8.40
N SER A 96 2.16 4.77 8.06
CA SER A 96 3.26 5.54 8.66
C SER A 96 3.07 5.66 10.17
N ARG A 97 1.90 6.10 10.62
CA ARG A 97 1.59 6.22 12.05
C ARG A 97 1.54 4.88 12.77
N LYS A 98 1.02 3.85 12.11
CA LYS A 98 1.04 2.47 12.62
C LYS A 98 2.48 2.00 12.90
N MET A 99 3.43 2.32 12.02
CA MET A 99 4.82 1.90 12.20
C MET A 99 5.51 2.56 13.40
N GLU A 100 4.96 3.64 13.96
CA GLU A 100 5.54 4.36 15.09
C GLU A 100 5.19 3.78 16.47
N ARG A 101 4.23 2.85 16.56
CA ARG A 101 3.75 2.28 17.84
C ARG A 101 3.47 0.77 17.73
N PRO A 102 3.96 -0.07 18.66
CA PRO A 102 3.61 -1.49 18.70
C PRO A 102 2.10 -1.74 18.85
N GLY A 103 1.63 -2.85 18.28
CA GLY A 103 0.21 -3.22 18.28
C GLY A 103 -0.59 -2.59 17.14
N PRO A 104 -1.89 -2.92 16.98
CA PRO A 104 -2.75 -2.40 15.91
C PRO A 104 -2.83 -0.86 15.91
N PHE A 105 -3.15 -0.27 14.75
CA PHE A 105 -3.41 1.17 14.67
C PHE A 105 -4.64 1.53 15.52
N THR A 106 -4.53 2.59 16.33
CA THR A 106 -5.58 3.06 17.25
C THR A 106 -5.83 4.57 17.13
N GLY A 107 -5.33 5.22 16.08
CA GLY A 107 -5.53 6.64 15.84
C GLY A 107 -6.89 6.97 15.22
N ASN A 108 -7.22 8.26 15.15
CA ASN A 108 -8.46 8.74 14.55
C ASN A 108 -8.28 9.05 13.07
N ILE A 109 -9.27 8.76 12.24
CA ILE A 109 -9.31 9.12 10.81
C ILE A 109 -9.14 10.63 10.62
N LYS A 110 -9.70 11.47 11.51
CA LYS A 110 -9.55 12.92 11.44
C LYS A 110 -8.09 13.37 11.49
N ASP A 111 -7.24 12.63 12.20
CA ASP A 111 -5.83 12.99 12.31
C ASP A 111 -5.05 12.65 11.03
N ILE A 112 -5.61 11.81 10.15
CA ILE A 112 -5.03 11.37 8.87
C ILE A 112 -5.35 12.34 7.72
N LEU A 113 -6.48 13.04 7.81
CA LEU A 113 -6.98 13.94 6.75
C LEU A 113 -6.46 15.39 6.86
N ASN A 114 -5.65 15.66 7.88
CA ASN A 114 -5.10 17.00 8.15
C ASN A 114 -3.77 17.23 7.46
#